data_AF-A0A511YZ83-F1
#
_entry.id   AF-A0A511YZ83-F1
#
_cell.length_a   1.000
_cell.length_b   1.000
_cell.length_c   1.000
_cell.angle_alpha   90.00
_cell.angle_beta   90.00
_cell.angle_gamma   90.00
#
_symmetry.space_group_name_H-M   'P 1'
#
loop_
_entity.id
_entity.type
_entity.pdbx_description
1 polymer ?
#
loop_
_entity_poly.entity_id
_entity_poly.type
_entity_poly.pdbx_seq_one_letter_code
_entity_poly.pdbx_strand_id
1 'polypeptide(L)'
;MNDPAATSPADAPPPATPDALVAALRDAGAALSPSQLRALDRRSLASPGLYSWWVDERGAADLSRGLGHPLGAGLIYAGQAGASRSRSAKPSTNTLAGRLVGMHLGGRARMSTFRRTLGSILWPGWGGEADEELLTRWMDDHLRVIPVPVPDGATLDALETAVLARLDPPLNLAKMTRTDLRADLTRLRRRYARAR
;
A
#
# COMPACT_ATOMS: atom_id res chain seq x y z
N MET A 1 -45.16 18.23 20.22
CA MET A 1 -44.88 17.98 18.79
C MET A 1 -43.45 18.46 18.59
N ASN A 2 -42.46 17.56 18.74
CA ASN A 2 -41.05 17.93 18.67
C ASN A 2 -40.58 17.79 17.22
N ASP A 3 -40.13 18.89 16.63
CA ASP A 3 -39.36 18.88 15.40
C ASP A 3 -38.04 18.13 15.61
N PRO A 4 -37.62 17.23 14.70
CA PRO A 4 -36.26 16.72 14.73
C PRO A 4 -35.32 17.81 14.22
N ALA A 5 -34.42 18.24 15.11
CA ALA A 5 -33.34 19.17 14.79
C ALA A 5 -32.57 18.69 13.55
N ALA A 6 -32.57 19.54 12.51
CA ALA A 6 -31.70 19.37 11.36
C ALA A 6 -30.24 19.50 11.82
N THR A 7 -29.48 18.41 11.72
CA THR A 7 -28.04 18.41 11.92
C THR A 7 -27.41 19.41 10.94
N SER A 8 -26.84 20.50 11.44
CA SER A 8 -26.16 21.50 10.63
C SER A 8 -24.93 20.89 9.93
N PRO A 9 -24.62 21.26 8.67
CA PRO A 9 -23.50 20.73 7.89
C PRO A 9 -22.11 21.25 8.36
N ALA A 10 -22.01 21.82 9.56
CA ALA A 10 -20.84 22.58 10.01
C ALA A 10 -19.80 21.77 10.81
N ASP A 11 -20.02 20.47 11.03
CA ASP A 11 -19.13 19.63 11.85
C ASP A 11 -18.41 18.53 11.05
N ALA A 12 -18.41 18.66 9.71
CA ALA A 12 -17.59 17.78 8.88
C ALA A 12 -16.11 18.14 9.09
N PRO A 13 -15.24 17.17 9.47
CA PRO A 13 -13.81 17.43 9.57
C PRO A 13 -13.30 17.96 8.22
N PRO A 14 -12.32 18.88 8.23
CA PRO A 14 -11.79 19.45 7.01
C PRO A 14 -11.31 18.33 6.07
N PRO A 15 -11.49 18.50 4.74
CA PRO A 15 -11.08 17.50 3.77
C PRO A 15 -9.58 17.21 3.93
N ALA A 16 -9.21 15.94 3.89
CA ALA A 16 -7.82 15.54 4.04
C ALA A 16 -6.97 16.16 2.92
N THR A 17 -5.98 16.97 3.29
CA THR A 17 -5.07 17.58 2.32
C THR A 17 -3.94 16.62 1.96
N PRO A 18 -3.36 16.69 0.74
CA PRO A 18 -2.23 15.86 0.36
C PRO A 18 -1.04 15.96 1.34
N ASP A 19 -0.76 17.14 1.88
CA ASP A 19 0.39 17.34 2.78
C ASP A 19 0.14 16.70 4.16
N ALA A 20 -1.08 16.80 4.69
CA ALA A 20 -1.45 16.10 5.93
C ALA A 20 -1.38 14.57 5.76
N LEU A 21 -1.83 14.06 4.62
CA LEU A 21 -1.76 12.63 4.30
C LEU A 21 -0.31 12.16 4.13
N VAL A 22 0.55 12.97 3.50
CA VAL A 22 1.99 12.68 3.41
C VAL A 22 2.63 12.64 4.79
N ALA A 23 2.32 13.59 5.67
CA ALA A 23 2.82 13.58 7.05
C ALA A 23 2.39 12.31 7.80
N ALA A 24 1.10 11.96 7.72
CA ALA A 24 0.56 10.76 8.35
C ALA A 24 1.20 9.47 7.81
N LEU A 25 1.37 9.34 6.49
CA LEU A 25 2.00 8.18 5.85
C LEU A 25 3.52 8.14 6.09
N ARG A 26 4.12 9.22 6.59
CA ARG A 26 5.54 9.30 6.97
C ARG A 26 5.81 9.03 8.44
N ASP A 27 4.78 9.00 9.28
CA ASP A 27 4.93 8.83 10.71
C ASP A 27 5.26 7.37 11.08
N ALA A 28 6.55 7.07 11.15
CA ALA A 28 7.04 5.74 11.53
C ALA A 28 6.54 5.30 12.91
N GLY A 29 6.18 6.23 13.81
CA GLY A 29 5.60 5.92 15.12
C GLY A 29 4.20 5.28 15.04
N ALA A 30 3.49 5.51 13.93
CA ALA A 30 2.18 4.92 13.65
C ALA A 30 2.25 3.59 12.87
N ALA A 31 3.45 3.11 12.54
CA ALA A 31 3.62 1.92 11.69
C ALA A 31 3.34 0.62 12.45
N LEU A 32 2.44 -0.20 11.92
CA LEU A 32 2.02 -1.47 12.50
C LEU A 32 2.78 -2.63 11.87
N SER A 33 3.17 -3.62 12.66
CA SER A 33 3.57 -4.92 12.12
C SER A 33 2.38 -5.65 11.48
N PRO A 34 2.61 -6.57 10.53
CA PRO A 34 1.55 -7.40 9.99
C PRO A 34 0.73 -8.14 11.05
N SER A 35 1.37 -8.61 12.12
CA SER A 35 0.69 -9.24 13.26
C SER A 35 -0.20 -8.27 14.03
N GLN A 36 0.29 -7.04 14.29
CA GLN A 36 -0.53 -5.99 14.92
C GLN A 36 -1.73 -5.62 14.04
N LEU A 37 -1.51 -5.44 12.73
CA LEU A 37 -2.57 -5.13 11.78
C LEU A 37 -3.65 -6.22 11.71
N ARG A 38 -3.26 -7.50 11.77
CA ARG A 38 -4.21 -8.64 11.80
C ARG A 38 -5.05 -8.64 13.09
N ALA A 39 -4.47 -8.20 14.21
CA ALA A 39 -5.11 -8.16 15.52
C ALA A 39 -6.04 -6.94 15.74
N LEU A 40 -5.95 -5.91 14.90
CA LEU A 40 -6.86 -4.77 14.96
C LEU A 40 -8.32 -5.19 14.68
N ASP A 41 -9.26 -4.53 15.37
CA ASP A 41 -10.67 -4.61 15.02
C ASP A 41 -10.86 -4.14 13.57
N ARG A 42 -11.44 -5.01 12.73
CA ARG A 42 -11.69 -4.72 11.31
C ARG A 42 -12.61 -3.53 11.09
N ARG A 43 -13.44 -3.17 12.07
CA ARG A 43 -14.28 -1.96 12.01
C ARG A 43 -13.44 -0.68 11.92
N SER A 44 -12.26 -0.65 12.56
CA SER A 44 -11.32 0.48 12.47
C SER A 44 -10.71 0.67 11.08
N LEU A 45 -10.77 -0.36 10.23
CA LEU A 45 -10.24 -0.39 8.86
C LEU A 45 -11.35 -0.64 7.82
N ALA A 46 -12.61 -0.45 8.20
CA ALA A 46 -13.78 -0.70 7.35
C ALA A 46 -14.05 0.42 6.34
N SER A 47 -13.22 1.47 6.32
CA SER A 47 -13.30 2.59 5.40
C SER A 47 -12.31 2.46 4.24
N PRO A 48 -12.55 3.18 3.13
CA PRO A 48 -11.54 3.42 2.11
C PRO A 48 -10.41 4.30 2.68
N GLY A 49 -9.26 4.33 2.02
CA GLY A 49 -8.11 5.10 2.51
C GLY A 49 -6.82 4.88 1.74
N LEU A 50 -5.75 5.48 2.27
CA LEU A 50 -4.37 5.32 1.80
C LEU A 50 -3.58 4.42 2.75
N TYR A 51 -2.47 3.89 2.27
CA TYR A 51 -1.52 3.17 3.10
C TYR A 51 -0.10 3.28 2.56
N SER A 52 0.88 3.13 3.45
CA SER A 52 2.30 3.03 3.11
C SER A 52 2.95 1.82 3.77
N TRP A 53 3.77 1.10 3.03
CA TRP A 53 4.60 0.00 3.50
C TRP A 53 6.04 0.45 3.69
N TRP A 54 6.59 0.01 4.80
CA TRP A 54 7.94 0.31 5.27
C TRP A 54 8.71 -0.98 5.42
N VAL A 55 10.01 -0.93 5.20
CA VAL A 55 10.93 -2.05 5.37
C VAL A 55 12.02 -1.69 6.36
N ASP A 56 12.45 -2.66 7.16
CA ASP A 56 13.64 -2.54 8.01
C ASP A 56 14.94 -2.65 7.21
N GLU A 57 16.09 -2.53 7.89
CA GLU A 57 17.42 -2.57 7.26
C GLU A 57 17.71 -3.90 6.58
N ARG A 58 17.29 -5.03 7.18
CA ARG A 58 17.56 -6.36 6.64
C ARG A 58 16.73 -6.60 5.37
N GLY A 59 15.45 -6.26 5.41
CA GLY A 59 14.59 -6.35 4.25
C GLY A 59 15.02 -5.39 3.13
N ALA A 60 15.50 -4.18 3.46
CA ALA A 60 16.07 -3.26 2.48
C ALA A 60 17.30 -3.86 1.79
N ALA A 61 18.19 -4.52 2.53
CA ALA A 61 19.35 -5.21 1.97
C ALA A 61 18.96 -6.37 1.03
N ASP A 62 17.96 -7.16 1.41
CA ASP A 62 17.43 -8.24 0.56
C ASP A 62 16.81 -7.71 -0.73
N LEU A 63 15.98 -6.66 -0.62
CA LEU A 63 15.39 -5.99 -1.77
C LEU A 63 16.46 -5.38 -2.67
N SER A 64 17.49 -4.77 -2.10
CA SER A 64 18.61 -4.20 -2.86
C SER A 64 19.33 -5.26 -3.68
N ARG A 65 19.62 -6.42 -3.07
CA ARG A 65 20.28 -7.55 -3.73
C ARG A 65 19.46 -8.08 -4.89
N GLY A 66 18.16 -8.27 -4.71
CA GLY A 66 17.27 -8.78 -5.75
C GLY A 66 17.00 -7.77 -6.88
N LEU A 67 17.01 -6.47 -6.54
CA LEU A 67 16.75 -5.39 -7.49
C LEU A 67 17.99 -5.01 -8.29
N GLY A 68 19.19 -5.17 -7.71
CA GLY A 68 20.44 -4.67 -8.27
C GLY A 68 20.63 -3.16 -8.09
N HIS A 69 19.82 -2.53 -7.24
CA HIS A 69 19.88 -1.09 -6.91
C HIS A 69 19.89 -0.90 -5.39
N PRO A 70 20.62 0.08 -4.86
CA PRO A 70 20.58 0.36 -3.43
C PRO A 70 19.19 0.85 -3.00
N LEU A 71 18.68 0.26 -1.92
CA LEU A 71 17.48 0.69 -1.21
C LEU A 71 17.82 0.85 0.27
N GLY A 72 17.42 1.99 0.85
CA GLY A 72 17.48 2.20 2.29
C GLY A 72 16.27 1.60 3.01
N ALA A 73 16.43 1.37 4.33
CA ALA A 73 15.28 1.14 5.21
C ALA A 73 14.33 2.34 5.15
N GLY A 74 13.04 2.09 5.32
CA GLY A 74 12.02 3.13 5.27
C GLY A 74 10.85 2.81 4.35
N LEU A 75 10.15 3.86 3.91
CA LEU A 75 8.97 3.77 3.04
C LEU A 75 9.36 3.27 1.64
N ILE A 76 8.83 2.11 1.25
CA ILE A 76 9.14 1.48 -0.04
C ILE A 76 7.97 1.48 -1.02
N TYR A 77 6.74 1.54 -0.52
CA TYR A 77 5.54 1.43 -1.35
C TYR A 77 4.37 2.17 -0.70
N ALA A 78 3.49 2.78 -1.49
CA ALA A 78 2.23 3.33 -1.02
C ALA A 78 1.09 3.08 -2.02
N GLY A 79 -0.16 3.13 -1.56
CA GLY A 79 -1.31 3.07 -2.44
C GLY A 79 -2.63 3.28 -1.74
N GLN A 80 -3.72 3.04 -2.47
CA GLN A 80 -5.09 3.20 -1.97
C GLN A 80 -5.89 1.88 -1.83
N ALA A 81 -6.93 1.96 -1.02
CA ALA A 81 -8.08 1.07 -1.02
C ALA A 81 -9.37 1.87 -1.18
N GLY A 82 -10.24 1.43 -2.09
CA GLY A 82 -11.60 1.95 -2.19
C GLY A 82 -11.79 3.19 -3.06
N ALA A 83 -10.81 3.59 -3.88
CA ALA A 83 -11.03 4.68 -4.84
C ALA A 83 -12.11 4.30 -5.87
N SER A 84 -13.06 5.21 -6.10
CA SER A 84 -14.06 5.08 -7.14
C SER A 84 -13.41 5.09 -8.52
N ARG A 85 -13.80 4.15 -9.40
CA ARG A 85 -13.28 4.13 -10.77
C ARG A 85 -14.02 5.16 -11.61
N SER A 86 -13.30 6.20 -12.06
CA SER A 86 -13.83 7.26 -12.94
C SER A 86 -14.55 6.73 -14.18
N ARG A 87 -14.10 5.59 -14.73
CA ARG A 87 -14.70 4.95 -15.91
C ARG A 87 -16.05 4.28 -15.70
N SER A 88 -16.40 3.86 -14.47
CA SER A 88 -17.61 3.07 -14.24
C SER A 88 -18.65 3.76 -13.37
N ALA A 89 -18.35 4.95 -12.81
CA ALA A 89 -19.18 5.70 -11.85
C ALA A 89 -19.64 4.91 -10.60
N LYS A 90 -19.28 3.62 -10.49
CA LYS A 90 -19.60 2.76 -9.35
C LYS A 90 -18.58 2.96 -8.22
N PRO A 91 -19.04 3.25 -7.00
CA PRO A 91 -18.19 3.26 -5.81
C PRO A 91 -17.47 1.92 -5.65
N SER A 92 -16.20 1.96 -5.23
CA SER A 92 -15.52 0.74 -4.84
C SER A 92 -16.00 0.30 -3.46
N THR A 93 -16.29 -0.99 -3.30
CA THR A 93 -16.62 -1.59 -2.01
C THR A 93 -15.39 -2.04 -1.23
N ASN A 94 -14.18 -1.81 -1.75
CA ASN A 94 -12.96 -2.27 -1.10
C ASN A 94 -12.54 -1.32 0.01
N THR A 95 -12.15 -1.89 1.14
CA THR A 95 -11.75 -1.15 2.35
C THR A 95 -10.27 -1.35 2.65
N LEU A 96 -9.72 -0.60 3.59
CA LEU A 96 -8.36 -0.84 4.09
C LEU A 96 -8.22 -2.27 4.64
N ALA A 97 -9.21 -2.78 5.38
CA ALA A 97 -9.23 -4.16 5.87
C ALA A 97 -9.18 -5.18 4.72
N GLY A 98 -10.02 -4.98 3.70
CA GLY A 98 -10.08 -5.84 2.53
C GLY A 98 -8.77 -5.85 1.75
N ARG A 99 -8.17 -4.68 1.53
CA ARG A 99 -6.92 -4.54 0.80
C ARG A 99 -5.72 -5.06 1.59
N LEU A 100 -5.49 -4.53 2.79
CA LEU A 100 -4.28 -4.80 3.55
C LEU A 100 -4.30 -6.23 4.10
N VAL A 101 -5.37 -6.61 4.79
CA VAL A 101 -5.39 -7.91 5.43
C VAL A 101 -5.90 -9.00 4.50
N GLY A 102 -6.97 -8.73 3.75
CA GLY A 102 -7.54 -9.72 2.83
C GLY A 102 -6.63 -10.03 1.63
N MET A 103 -6.04 -9.01 1.00
CA MET A 103 -5.26 -9.20 -0.24
C MET A 103 -3.75 -9.24 0.00
N HIS A 104 -3.17 -8.27 0.71
CA HIS A 104 -1.70 -8.20 0.87
C HIS A 104 -1.19 -9.22 1.89
N LEU A 105 -1.85 -9.35 3.04
CA LEU A 105 -1.47 -10.31 4.07
C LEU A 105 -2.15 -11.69 3.93
N GLY A 106 -3.14 -11.82 3.04
CA GLY A 106 -3.88 -13.07 2.78
C GLY A 106 -3.14 -14.09 1.89
N GLY A 107 -1.85 -13.86 1.58
CA GLY A 107 -0.97 -14.89 0.99
C GLY A 107 -1.17 -15.20 -0.50
N ARG A 108 -1.89 -14.37 -1.27
CA ARG A 108 -2.11 -14.62 -2.71
C ARG A 108 -1.63 -13.45 -3.56
N ALA A 109 -0.42 -13.51 -4.14
CA ALA A 109 0.09 -12.36 -4.90
C ALA A 109 -0.67 -12.08 -6.21
N ARG A 110 -1.42 -13.03 -6.79
CA ARG A 110 -2.33 -12.72 -7.91
C ARG A 110 -3.32 -11.59 -7.54
N MET A 111 -3.69 -11.48 -6.27
CA MET A 111 -4.61 -10.48 -5.75
C MET A 111 -3.92 -9.21 -5.23
N SER A 112 -2.57 -9.16 -5.24
CA SER A 112 -1.78 -8.05 -4.69
C SER A 112 -0.65 -7.63 -5.63
N THR A 113 -0.80 -6.44 -6.23
CA THR A 113 0.27 -5.78 -6.99
C THR A 113 1.54 -5.60 -6.14
N PHE A 114 1.39 -5.36 -4.84
CA PHE A 114 2.50 -5.21 -3.91
C PHE A 114 3.27 -6.52 -3.73
N ARG A 115 2.60 -7.62 -3.39
CA ARG A 115 3.24 -8.94 -3.29
C ARG A 115 3.90 -9.37 -4.60
N ARG A 116 3.29 -9.08 -5.75
CA ARG A 116 3.91 -9.35 -7.07
C ARG A 116 5.22 -8.60 -7.26
N THR A 117 5.28 -7.39 -6.73
CA THR A 117 6.49 -6.55 -6.80
C THR A 117 7.57 -7.15 -5.91
N LEU A 118 7.27 -7.45 -4.65
CA LEU A 118 8.20 -8.09 -3.73
C LEU A 118 8.69 -9.45 -4.23
N GLY A 119 7.78 -10.35 -4.62
CA GLY A 119 8.13 -11.68 -5.13
C GLY A 119 9.03 -11.61 -6.36
N SER A 120 8.78 -10.68 -7.29
CA SER A 120 9.64 -10.51 -8.47
C SER A 120 11.07 -10.07 -8.17
N ILE A 121 11.29 -9.48 -6.99
CA ILE A 121 12.60 -9.06 -6.50
C ILE A 121 13.25 -10.21 -5.72
N LEU A 122 12.50 -10.86 -4.83
CA LEU A 122 13.03 -11.77 -3.82
C LEU A 122 13.17 -13.23 -4.29
N TRP A 123 12.22 -13.76 -5.05
CA TRP A 123 12.26 -15.15 -5.52
C TRP A 123 13.55 -15.55 -6.24
N PRO A 124 14.19 -14.74 -7.11
CA PRO A 124 15.49 -15.10 -7.69
C PRO A 124 16.55 -15.46 -6.64
N GLY A 125 16.57 -14.75 -5.51
CA GLY A 125 17.50 -15.01 -4.41
C GLY A 125 17.15 -16.23 -3.55
N TRP A 126 15.94 -16.77 -3.71
CA TRP A 126 15.42 -17.93 -2.98
C TRP A 126 15.34 -19.20 -3.85
N GLY A 127 16.06 -19.25 -4.97
CA GLY A 127 16.06 -20.39 -5.89
C GLY A 127 15.18 -20.22 -7.14
N GLY A 128 14.52 -19.07 -7.30
CA GLY A 128 13.86 -18.65 -8.53
C GLY A 128 12.39 -19.08 -8.68
N GLU A 129 11.91 -20.02 -7.86
CA GLU A 129 10.51 -20.43 -7.85
C GLU A 129 9.64 -19.53 -6.98
N ALA A 130 8.36 -19.40 -7.35
CA ALA A 130 7.43 -18.56 -6.62
C ALA A 130 6.98 -19.24 -5.32
N ASP A 131 7.54 -18.82 -4.19
CA ASP A 131 7.14 -19.25 -2.85
C ASP A 131 6.33 -18.14 -2.15
N GLU A 132 5.03 -18.37 -1.97
CA GLU A 132 4.13 -17.43 -1.27
C GLU A 132 4.21 -17.55 0.25
N GLU A 133 4.61 -18.71 0.78
CA GLU A 133 4.72 -18.93 2.22
C GLU A 133 5.98 -18.24 2.74
N LEU A 134 7.11 -18.43 2.06
CA LEU A 134 8.35 -17.71 2.34
C LEU A 134 8.18 -16.20 2.15
N LEU A 135 7.48 -15.75 1.10
CA LEU A 135 7.17 -14.33 0.93
C LEU A 135 6.30 -13.81 2.08
N THR A 136 5.35 -14.60 2.58
CA THR A 136 4.52 -14.19 3.72
C THR A 136 5.35 -14.05 4.99
N ARG A 137 6.23 -15.01 5.28
CA ARG A 137 7.16 -14.92 6.42
C ARG A 137 8.05 -13.69 6.31
N TRP A 138 8.67 -13.47 5.15
CA TRP A 138 9.52 -12.31 4.91
C TRP A 138 8.76 -10.99 5.11
N MET A 139 7.51 -10.91 4.65
CA MET A 139 6.67 -9.73 4.87
C MET A 139 6.35 -9.52 6.36
N ASP A 140 6.05 -10.59 7.10
CA ASP A 140 5.74 -10.54 8.53
C ASP A 140 6.95 -10.07 9.36
N ASP A 141 8.15 -10.52 8.98
CA ASP A 141 9.40 -10.18 9.67
C ASP A 141 9.84 -8.74 9.38
N HIS A 142 9.87 -8.35 8.11
CA HIS A 142 10.58 -7.14 7.67
C HIS A 142 9.71 -5.92 7.41
N LEU A 143 8.39 -6.08 7.30
CA LEU A 143 7.53 -4.97 6.92
C LEU A 143 6.79 -4.35 8.10
N ARG A 144 6.50 -3.05 7.94
CA ARG A 144 5.51 -2.31 8.72
C ARG A 144 4.57 -1.57 7.78
N VAL A 145 3.37 -1.25 8.25
CA VAL A 145 2.34 -0.57 7.45
C VAL A 145 1.63 0.51 8.25
N ILE A 146 1.38 1.65 7.60
CA ILE A 146 0.56 2.72 8.14
C ILE A 146 -0.74 2.77 7.32
N PRO A 147 -1.90 2.42 7.88
CA PRO A 147 -3.20 2.66 7.26
C PRO A 147 -3.74 4.05 7.64
N VAL A 148 -4.18 4.83 6.65
CA VAL A 148 -4.80 6.15 6.86
C VAL A 148 -6.20 6.16 6.23
N PRO A 149 -7.27 6.06 7.03
CA PRO A 149 -8.65 6.21 6.57
C PRO A 149 -8.89 7.53 5.86
N VAL A 150 -9.56 7.48 4.72
CA VAL A 150 -10.05 8.67 3.99
C VAL A 150 -11.48 8.33 3.53
N PRO A 151 -12.52 8.81 4.25
CA PRO A 151 -13.90 8.36 4.03
C PRO A 151 -14.43 8.61 2.61
N ASP A 152 -14.02 9.72 1.99
CA ASP A 152 -14.46 10.07 0.64
C ASP A 152 -13.65 9.33 -0.44
N GLY A 153 -14.16 8.17 -0.85
CA GLY A 153 -13.57 7.36 -1.92
C GLY A 153 -13.58 8.02 -3.30
N ALA A 154 -14.35 9.08 -3.55
CA ALA A 154 -14.34 9.80 -4.82
C ALA A 154 -13.08 10.65 -5.00
N THR A 155 -12.51 11.15 -3.88
CA THR A 155 -11.29 11.98 -3.90
C THR A 155 -10.00 11.16 -3.92
N LEU A 156 -10.07 9.87 -3.55
CA LEU A 156 -8.89 9.02 -3.32
C LEU A 156 -7.94 8.89 -4.51
N ASP A 157 -8.42 8.87 -5.75
CA ASP A 157 -7.53 8.72 -6.90
C ASP A 157 -6.65 9.95 -7.13
N ALA A 158 -7.24 11.15 -6.95
CA ALA A 158 -6.54 12.42 -7.02
C ALA A 158 -5.61 12.61 -5.82
N LEU A 159 -6.08 12.29 -4.61
CA LEU A 159 -5.26 12.34 -3.39
C LEU A 159 -4.08 11.37 -3.49
N GLU A 160 -4.29 10.12 -3.91
CA GLU A 160 -3.21 9.15 -4.12
C GLU A 160 -2.18 9.71 -5.10
N THR A 161 -2.60 10.30 -6.22
CA THR A 161 -1.68 10.89 -7.19
C THR A 161 -0.83 12.01 -6.58
N ALA A 162 -1.46 12.93 -5.86
CA ALA A 162 -0.79 14.06 -5.22
C ALA A 162 0.15 13.64 -4.09
N VAL A 163 -0.24 12.63 -3.30
CA VAL A 163 0.56 12.05 -2.22
C VAL A 163 1.75 11.29 -2.78
N LEU A 164 1.52 10.45 -3.78
CA LEU A 164 2.54 9.65 -4.44
C LEU A 164 3.64 10.51 -5.07
N ALA A 165 3.28 11.63 -5.70
CA ALA A 165 4.25 12.58 -6.25
C ALA A 165 5.19 13.19 -5.17
N ARG A 166 4.72 13.30 -3.93
CA ARG A 166 5.50 13.84 -2.79
C ARG A 166 6.27 12.76 -2.02
N LEU A 167 5.71 11.56 -1.91
CA LEU A 167 6.34 10.43 -1.24
C LEU A 167 7.43 9.79 -2.09
N ASP A 168 7.26 9.77 -3.41
CA ASP A 168 8.11 9.10 -4.41
C ASP A 168 8.60 7.68 -4.00
N PRO A 169 7.71 6.77 -3.57
CA PRO A 169 8.10 5.44 -3.11
C PRO A 169 8.85 4.65 -4.20
N PRO A 170 10.01 4.05 -3.89
CA PRO A 170 10.88 3.44 -4.90
C PRO A 170 10.24 2.26 -5.63
N LEU A 171 9.35 1.50 -4.97
CA LEU A 171 8.74 0.30 -5.55
C LEU A 171 7.37 0.56 -6.22
N ASN A 172 6.86 1.80 -6.17
CA ASN A 172 5.70 2.17 -6.98
C ASN A 172 6.12 2.32 -8.45
N LEU A 173 5.30 1.75 -9.35
CA LEU A 173 5.48 1.90 -10.80
C LEU A 173 4.39 2.78 -11.42
N ALA A 174 3.15 2.64 -10.97
CA ALA A 174 2.04 3.46 -11.44
C ALA A 174 2.12 4.86 -10.81
N LYS A 175 1.74 5.88 -11.59
CA LYS A 175 1.74 7.31 -11.18
C LYS A 175 3.13 7.86 -10.80
N MET A 176 4.20 7.13 -11.12
CA MET A 176 5.58 7.50 -10.82
C MET A 176 6.35 7.91 -12.07
N THR A 177 7.28 8.85 -11.91
CA THR A 177 8.29 9.14 -12.93
C THR A 177 9.18 7.92 -13.14
N ARG A 178 9.54 7.65 -14.39
CA ARG A 178 10.43 6.56 -14.75
C ARG A 178 11.86 6.87 -14.30
N THR A 179 12.46 5.91 -13.59
CA THR A 179 13.87 5.89 -13.19
C THR A 179 14.48 4.55 -13.61
N ASP A 180 15.81 4.42 -13.57
CA ASP A 180 16.49 3.15 -13.88
C ASP A 180 16.01 2.03 -12.95
N LEU A 181 15.92 2.31 -11.65
CA LEU A 181 15.35 1.40 -10.66
C LEU A 181 13.95 0.90 -11.06
N ARG A 182 13.03 1.81 -11.42
CA ARG A 182 11.66 1.44 -11.81
C ARG A 182 11.60 0.74 -13.17
N ALA A 183 12.52 1.06 -14.09
CA ALA A 183 12.67 0.36 -15.36
C ALA A 183 13.09 -1.10 -15.13
N ASP A 184 14.01 -1.33 -14.21
CA ASP A 184 14.54 -2.65 -13.84
C ASP A 184 13.48 -3.47 -13.11
N LEU A 185 12.80 -2.85 -12.13
CA LEU A 185 11.66 -3.45 -11.46
C LEU A 185 10.53 -3.83 -12.42
N THR A 186 10.28 -3.01 -13.45
CA THR A 186 9.31 -3.34 -14.50
C THR A 186 9.74 -4.60 -15.27
N ARG A 187 11.03 -4.77 -15.57
CA ARG A 187 11.56 -5.98 -16.23
C ARG A 187 11.43 -7.21 -15.33
N LEU A 188 11.80 -7.10 -14.06
CA LEU A 188 11.62 -8.18 -13.07
C LEU A 188 10.16 -8.61 -12.98
N ARG A 189 9.23 -7.66 -12.80
CA ARG A 189 7.80 -7.96 -12.73
C ARG A 189 7.26 -8.62 -13.99
N ARG A 190 7.78 -8.31 -15.18
CA ARG A 190 7.38 -8.96 -16.44
C ARG A 190 7.88 -10.40 -16.51
N ARG A 191 9.13 -10.64 -16.11
CA ARG A 191 9.74 -11.98 -16.07
C ARG A 191 8.94 -12.92 -15.18
N TYR A 192 8.62 -12.48 -13.96
CA TYR A 192 7.92 -13.30 -12.95
C TYR A 192 6.39 -13.25 -13.03
N ALA A 193 5.81 -12.44 -13.92
CA ALA A 193 4.38 -12.52 -14.23
C ALA A 193 4.05 -13.65 -15.23
N ARG A 194 5.03 -14.13 -16.00
CA ARG A 194 4.87 -15.19 -17.01
C ARG A 194 5.21 -16.60 -16.48
N ALA A 195 5.87 -16.68 -15.33
CA ALA A 195 6.24 -17.92 -14.67
C ALA A 195 5.16 -18.44 -13.69
N ARG A 196 3.93 -17.92 -13.78
CA ARG A 196 2.79 -18.28 -12.91
C ARG A 196 1.57 -18.63 -13.75
#